data_AF-A0A075HUD1-F1
#
_entry.id   AF-A0A075HUD1-F1
#
_cell.length_a   1.000
_cell.length_b   1.000
_cell.length_c   1.000
_cell.angle_alpha   90.00
_cell.angle_beta   90.00
_cell.angle_gamma   90.00
#
_symmetry.space_group_name_H-M   'P 1'
#
loop_
_entity.id
_entity.type
_entity.pdbx_description
1 polymer ?
#
loop_
_entity_poly.entity_id
_entity_poly.type
_entity_poly.pdbx_seq_one_letter_code
_entity_poly.pdbx_strand_id
1 'polypeptide(L)'
;MARHGKKRIRFGSRGKKIEDFVDPNKDPHSYLKRFILEENYRDWFNRNYPNSTIYDAVGLNEWDYNAMEKKLSSDQDTIQGTAKNEPEPEPELESESKIETESTDTSEIPPAEPVISEEQQNITKKRTNMLFWMRFCFAIIGGAIATFLFEEIDGDEERRWSSIIFMIVLFIITCFIAKGMKINFPKSDRKKLVTTGMGSFIFLYLFAWIMTYTLLNLPRDDFSLPFT
;
A
#
# COMPACT_ATOMS: atom_id res chain seq x y z
N MET A 1 -53.57 -21.00 -21.73
CA MET A 1 -52.18 -21.22 -21.26
C MET A 1 -51.38 -19.92 -21.47
N ALA A 2 -51.26 -19.08 -20.45
CA ALA A 2 -50.52 -17.82 -20.54
C ALA A 2 -49.06 -18.05 -20.15
N ARG A 3 -48.13 -17.98 -21.12
CA ARG A 3 -46.69 -17.98 -20.82
C ARG A 3 -46.32 -16.61 -20.28
N HIS A 4 -46.18 -16.51 -18.96
CA HIS A 4 -45.69 -15.31 -18.29
C HIS A 4 -44.18 -15.18 -18.56
N GLY A 5 -43.81 -14.44 -19.60
CA GLY A 5 -42.42 -14.06 -19.84
C GLY A 5 -41.95 -13.12 -18.72
N LYS A 6 -40.92 -13.53 -17.96
CA LYS A 6 -40.20 -12.63 -17.05
C LYS A 6 -39.64 -11.46 -17.88
N LYS A 7 -40.21 -10.26 -17.70
CA LYS A 7 -39.68 -9.03 -18.33
C LYS A 7 -38.33 -8.73 -17.69
N ARG A 8 -37.25 -8.87 -18.46
CA ARG A 8 -35.89 -8.46 -18.07
C ARG A 8 -35.86 -6.94 -18.04
N ILE A 9 -35.66 -6.37 -16.86
CA ILE A 9 -35.49 -4.92 -16.68
C ILE A 9 -34.09 -4.60 -17.19
N ARG A 10 -33.99 -3.87 -18.31
CA ARG A 10 -32.69 -3.38 -18.80
C ARG A 10 -32.32 -2.15 -17.98
N PHE A 11 -31.44 -2.34 -16.99
CA PHE A 11 -30.74 -1.22 -16.38
C PHE A 11 -29.65 -0.74 -17.34
N GLY A 12 -29.70 0.55 -17.66
CA GLY A 12 -28.81 1.20 -18.62
C GLY A 12 -29.53 2.31 -19.37
N SER A 13 -28.87 3.47 -19.49
CA SER A 13 -29.33 4.53 -20.38
C SER A 13 -29.48 3.95 -21.80
N ARG A 14 -30.67 4.12 -22.40
CA ARG A 14 -31.04 3.56 -23.71
C ARG A 14 -29.96 3.91 -24.76
N GLY A 15 -29.02 3.00 -25.00
CA GLY A 15 -27.99 3.15 -26.04
C GLY A 15 -26.53 2.87 -25.63
N LYS A 16 -26.21 2.68 -24.35
CA LYS A 16 -24.83 2.31 -23.95
C LYS A 16 -24.57 0.82 -24.22
N LYS A 17 -23.45 0.51 -24.88
CA LYS A 17 -22.96 -0.87 -25.05
C LYS A 17 -22.41 -1.34 -23.72
N ILE A 18 -23.07 -2.32 -23.13
CA ILE A 18 -22.59 -3.01 -21.92
C ILE A 18 -21.61 -4.08 -22.38
N GLU A 19 -20.49 -4.22 -21.67
CA GLU A 19 -19.45 -5.19 -22.00
C GLU A 19 -19.87 -6.62 -21.60
N ASP A 20 -19.33 -7.62 -22.30
CA ASP A 20 -19.76 -9.03 -22.20
C ASP A 20 -19.62 -9.65 -20.80
N PHE A 21 -18.75 -9.10 -19.95
CA PHE A 21 -18.53 -9.60 -18.59
C PHE A 21 -19.64 -9.21 -17.60
N VAL A 22 -20.49 -8.25 -17.97
CA VAL A 22 -21.51 -7.71 -17.09
C VAL A 22 -22.76 -8.58 -17.20
N ASP A 23 -23.06 -9.30 -16.12
CA ASP A 23 -24.32 -10.05 -16.00
C ASP A 23 -25.52 -9.09 -15.98
N PRO A 24 -26.44 -9.17 -16.96
CA PRO A 24 -27.61 -8.29 -17.00
C PRO A 24 -28.60 -8.50 -15.85
N ASN A 25 -28.46 -9.57 -15.07
CA ASN A 25 -29.33 -9.85 -13.92
C ASN A 25 -28.70 -9.40 -12.58
N LYS A 26 -27.47 -8.88 -12.62
CA LYS A 26 -26.76 -8.38 -11.43
C LYS A 26 -26.81 -6.86 -11.40
N ASP A 27 -26.77 -6.29 -10.19
CA ASP A 27 -26.73 -4.84 -10.00
C ASP A 27 -25.44 -4.22 -10.56
N PRO A 28 -25.51 -3.21 -11.46
CA PRO A 28 -24.34 -2.52 -12.00
C PRO A 28 -23.43 -1.88 -10.94
N HIS A 29 -23.99 -1.37 -9.84
CA HIS A 29 -23.19 -0.76 -8.77
C HIS A 29 -22.33 -1.79 -8.02
N SER A 30 -22.72 -3.07 -8.01
CA SER A 30 -21.91 -4.15 -7.45
C SER A 30 -20.53 -4.25 -8.11
N TYR A 31 -20.45 -4.01 -9.43
CA TYR A 31 -19.20 -4.02 -10.17
C TYR A 31 -18.34 -2.79 -9.89
N LEU A 32 -18.96 -1.61 -9.71
CA LEU A 32 -18.25 -0.41 -9.25
C LEU A 32 -17.67 -0.60 -7.85
N LYS A 33 -18.47 -1.13 -6.92
CA LYS A 33 -18.03 -1.45 -5.56
C LYS A 33 -16.81 -2.36 -5.60
N ARG A 34 -16.89 -3.42 -6.42
CA ARG A 34 -15.80 -4.36 -6.61
C ARG A 34 -14.56 -3.70 -7.20
N PHE A 35 -14.71 -2.80 -8.16
CA PHE A 35 -13.61 -2.05 -8.77
C PHE A 35 -12.91 -1.10 -7.80
N ILE A 36 -13.64 -0.51 -6.86
CA ILE A 36 -13.05 0.40 -5.87
C ILE A 36 -12.40 -0.38 -4.71
N LEU A 37 -13.07 -1.40 -4.17
CA LEU A 37 -12.56 -2.20 -3.03
C LEU A 37 -11.50 -3.22 -3.43
N GLU A 38 -11.70 -3.95 -4.53
CA GLU A 38 -10.85 -5.07 -4.91
C GLU A 38 -9.85 -4.63 -5.97
N GLU A 39 -8.60 -4.40 -5.56
CA GLU A 39 -7.51 -4.05 -6.48
C GLU A 39 -7.34 -5.11 -7.58
N ASN A 40 -7.56 -6.38 -7.26
CA ASN A 40 -7.50 -7.49 -8.21
C ASN A 40 -8.55 -7.35 -9.33
N TYR A 41 -9.77 -6.93 -8.99
CA TYR A 41 -10.85 -6.74 -9.97
C TYR A 41 -10.59 -5.50 -10.83
N ARG A 42 -10.07 -4.42 -10.22
CA ARG A 42 -9.62 -3.21 -10.94
C ARG A 42 -8.53 -3.52 -11.96
N ASP A 43 -7.52 -4.28 -11.56
CA ASP A 43 -6.40 -4.65 -12.43
C ASP A 43 -6.83 -5.58 -13.56
N TRP A 44 -7.72 -6.54 -13.28
CA TRP A 44 -8.32 -7.40 -14.30
C TRP A 44 -9.08 -6.57 -15.34
N PHE A 45 -9.93 -5.63 -14.89
CA PHE A 45 -10.70 -4.77 -15.78
C PHE A 45 -9.79 -3.90 -16.65
N ASN A 46 -8.78 -3.25 -16.05
CA ASN A 46 -7.84 -2.39 -16.77
C ASN A 46 -7.01 -3.15 -17.83
N ARG A 47 -6.74 -4.44 -17.61
CA ARG A 47 -6.01 -5.29 -18.57
C ARG A 47 -6.89 -5.77 -19.72
N ASN A 48 -8.13 -6.14 -19.44
CA ASN A 48 -9.04 -6.72 -20.44
C ASN A 48 -9.81 -5.65 -21.23
N TYR A 49 -10.04 -4.48 -20.64
CA TYR A 49 -10.80 -3.38 -21.19
C TYR A 49 -10.03 -2.04 -21.11
N PRO A 50 -8.82 -1.93 -21.70
CA PRO A 50 -7.97 -0.74 -21.56
C PRO A 50 -8.57 0.54 -22.18
N ASN A 51 -9.58 0.39 -23.05
CA ASN A 51 -10.24 1.49 -23.75
C ASN A 51 -11.64 1.79 -23.19
N SER A 52 -12.08 1.09 -22.14
CA SER A 52 -13.39 1.27 -21.53
C SER A 52 -13.22 1.69 -20.07
N THR A 53 -14.07 2.58 -19.58
CA THR A 53 -14.13 2.91 -18.15
C THR A 53 -15.09 1.94 -17.46
N ILE A 54 -14.88 1.65 -16.17
CA ILE A 54 -15.73 0.68 -15.46
C ILE A 54 -17.20 1.12 -15.45
N TYR A 55 -17.48 2.41 -15.32
CA TYR A 55 -18.84 2.93 -15.32
C TYR A 55 -19.48 2.84 -16.70
N ASP A 56 -18.77 3.11 -17.78
CA ASP A 56 -19.33 2.95 -19.13
C ASP A 56 -19.56 1.47 -19.47
N ALA A 57 -18.63 0.60 -19.06
CA ALA A 57 -18.72 -0.84 -19.29
C ALA A 57 -19.93 -1.49 -18.62
N VAL A 58 -20.33 -1.02 -17.43
CA VAL A 58 -21.50 -1.50 -16.69
C VAL A 58 -22.79 -0.73 -17.00
N GLY A 59 -22.72 0.25 -17.91
CA GLY A 59 -23.87 1.06 -18.34
C GLY A 59 -24.28 2.17 -17.36
N LEU A 60 -23.40 2.56 -16.45
CA LEU A 60 -23.55 3.67 -15.50
C LEU A 60 -22.88 4.95 -16.04
N ASN A 61 -22.93 6.03 -15.25
CA ASN A 61 -22.26 7.29 -15.55
C ASN A 61 -21.14 7.59 -14.51
N GLU A 62 -20.32 8.59 -14.81
CA GLU A 62 -19.21 9.01 -13.94
C GLU A 62 -19.69 9.54 -12.58
N TRP A 63 -20.88 10.13 -12.51
CA TRP A 63 -21.49 10.59 -11.26
C TRP A 63 -21.78 9.42 -10.31
N ASP A 64 -22.26 8.30 -10.84
CA ASP A 64 -22.50 7.06 -10.08
C ASP A 64 -21.19 6.50 -9.51
N TYR A 65 -20.09 6.60 -10.27
CA TYR A 65 -18.76 6.20 -9.82
C TYR A 65 -18.27 7.06 -8.64
N ASN A 66 -18.31 8.39 -8.80
CA ASN A 66 -17.87 9.33 -7.76
C ASN A 66 -18.72 9.20 -6.47
N ALA A 67 -20.03 8.96 -6.61
CA ALA A 67 -20.91 8.72 -5.47
C ALA A 67 -20.55 7.42 -4.72
N MET A 68 -20.19 6.36 -5.44
CA MET A 68 -19.74 5.09 -4.86
C MET A 68 -18.37 5.21 -4.17
N GLU A 69 -17.42 5.90 -4.80
CA GLU A 69 -16.09 6.14 -4.23
C GLU A 69 -16.16 6.94 -2.93
N LYS A 70 -17.01 7.98 -2.89
CA LYS A 70 -17.26 8.76 -1.67
C LYS A 70 -17.87 7.92 -0.54
N LYS A 71 -18.86 7.07 -0.86
CA LYS A 71 -19.50 6.19 0.13
C LYS A 71 -18.51 5.18 0.71
N LEU A 72 -17.75 4.50 -0.14
CA LEU A 72 -16.75 3.52 0.30
C LEU A 72 -15.61 4.15 1.09
N SER A 73 -15.17 5.37 0.73
CA SER A 73 -14.11 6.07 1.46
C SER A 73 -14.56 6.46 2.87
N SER A 74 -15.80 6.94 3.03
CA SER A 74 -16.38 7.28 4.34
C SER A 74 -16.56 6.06 5.25
N ASP A 75 -16.90 4.90 4.66
CA ASP A 75 -17.07 3.66 5.41
C ASP A 75 -15.73 3.04 5.85
N GLN A 76 -14.63 3.26 5.12
CA GLN A 76 -13.30 2.79 5.51
C GLN A 76 -12.71 3.54 6.72
N ASP A 77 -12.95 4.85 6.84
CA ASP A 77 -12.52 5.63 8.01
C ASP A 77 -13.23 5.17 9.31
N THR A 78 -14.45 4.61 9.19
CA THR A 78 -15.19 4.10 10.35
C THR A 78 -14.63 2.76 10.85
N ILE A 79 -13.96 1.97 10.00
CA ILE A 79 -13.41 0.64 10.36
C ILE A 79 -11.99 0.73 10.95
N GLN A 80 -11.25 1.83 10.72
CA GLN A 80 -9.89 2.02 11.24
C GLN A 80 -9.82 2.69 12.63
N GLY A 81 -10.96 3.04 13.24
CA GLY A 81 -11.07 3.74 14.52
C GLY A 81 -11.37 2.88 15.77
N THR A 82 -11.61 1.57 15.64
CA THR A 82 -12.04 0.74 16.79
C THR A 82 -10.88 -0.01 17.45
N ALA A 83 -10.03 0.72 18.18
CA ALA A 83 -9.15 0.15 19.20
C ALA A 83 -8.74 1.17 20.28
N LYS A 84 -9.70 1.88 20.90
CA LYS A 84 -9.66 2.22 22.33
C LYS A 84 -10.94 2.95 22.79
N ASN A 85 -11.54 2.38 23.83
CA ASN A 85 -12.50 2.97 24.78
C ASN A 85 -13.99 2.94 24.35
N GLU A 86 -14.70 1.94 24.88
CA GLU A 86 -16.07 2.10 25.38
C GLU A 86 -16.03 2.99 26.65
N PRO A 87 -17.06 3.81 26.92
CA PRO A 87 -18.32 3.30 27.42
C PRO A 87 -19.57 3.80 26.69
N GLU A 88 -20.57 2.94 26.63
CA GLU A 88 -22.00 3.19 26.37
C GLU A 88 -22.54 4.41 27.15
N PRO A 89 -23.58 5.11 26.64
CA PRO A 89 -24.94 4.56 26.66
C PRO A 89 -25.77 4.77 25.37
N GLU A 90 -26.57 3.76 25.04
CA GLU A 90 -27.77 3.84 24.19
C GLU A 90 -28.87 4.72 24.85
N PRO A 91 -29.90 5.24 24.14
CA PRO A 91 -30.96 4.37 23.58
C PRO A 91 -31.60 4.78 22.22
N GLU A 92 -32.15 3.74 21.55
CA GLU A 92 -33.44 3.71 20.82
C GLU A 92 -33.55 4.38 19.42
N LEU A 93 -34.18 3.85 18.35
CA LEU A 93 -35.14 2.77 18.12
C LEU A 93 -35.23 2.43 16.60
N GLU A 94 -35.57 1.16 16.31
CA GLU A 94 -36.38 0.63 15.18
C GLU A 94 -35.84 0.59 13.73
N SER A 95 -35.54 -0.61 13.23
CA SER A 95 -36.56 -1.44 12.55
C SER A 95 -35.98 -2.76 11.99
N GLU A 96 -36.70 -3.84 12.30
CA GLU A 96 -36.43 -5.25 11.99
C GLU A 96 -36.56 -5.62 10.49
N SER A 97 -35.80 -6.63 10.06
CA SER A 97 -36.30 -7.88 9.42
C SER A 97 -35.12 -8.62 8.78
N LYS A 98 -34.54 -9.64 9.44
CA LYS A 98 -34.93 -11.06 9.47
C LYS A 98 -34.98 -11.70 8.06
N ILE A 99 -34.09 -12.69 7.83
CA ILE A 99 -34.38 -14.11 7.50
C ILE A 99 -33.24 -14.75 6.65
N GLU A 100 -32.50 -15.64 7.34
CA GLU A 100 -32.11 -17.03 7.00
C GLU A 100 -31.17 -17.37 5.82
N THR A 101 -29.98 -17.85 6.22
CA THR A 101 -29.35 -19.16 5.89
C THR A 101 -29.96 -20.04 4.80
N GLU A 102 -29.14 -20.48 3.82
CA GLU A 102 -28.99 -21.92 3.51
C GLU A 102 -27.72 -22.24 2.68
N SER A 103 -27.12 -23.38 3.00
CA SER A 103 -25.87 -23.96 2.51
C SER A 103 -26.04 -24.77 1.20
N THR A 104 -24.90 -25.14 0.59
CA THR A 104 -24.53 -26.51 0.12
C THR A 104 -24.06 -26.67 -1.35
N ASP A 105 -22.86 -27.24 -1.44
CA ASP A 105 -22.26 -28.18 -2.43
C ASP A 105 -21.84 -27.81 -3.86
N THR A 106 -20.51 -27.85 -4.04
CA THR A 106 -19.72 -28.79 -4.86
C THR A 106 -20.16 -29.13 -6.29
N SER A 107 -19.36 -28.68 -7.28
CA SER A 107 -18.76 -29.58 -8.30
C SER A 107 -17.65 -28.89 -9.13
N GLU A 108 -16.47 -29.54 -9.13
CA GLU A 108 -15.44 -29.65 -10.19
C GLU A 108 -14.42 -28.52 -10.51
N ILE A 109 -13.15 -28.95 -10.53
CA ILE A 109 -11.83 -28.28 -10.78
C ILE A 109 -11.15 -29.08 -11.94
N PRO A 110 -10.11 -28.67 -12.74
CA PRO A 110 -9.44 -27.38 -13.08
C PRO A 110 -9.24 -27.15 -14.63
N PRO A 111 -8.66 -26.02 -15.09
CA PRO A 111 -7.21 -25.96 -15.33
C PRO A 111 -6.53 -24.69 -14.76
N ALA A 112 -5.26 -24.86 -14.39
CA ALA A 112 -4.47 -24.00 -13.52
C ALA A 112 -3.84 -22.76 -14.20
N GLU A 113 -3.93 -21.61 -13.51
CA GLU A 113 -2.89 -20.60 -13.18
C GLU A 113 -2.06 -19.88 -14.29
N PRO A 114 -1.70 -18.57 -14.11
CA PRO A 114 -1.03 -18.06 -12.91
C PRO A 114 -1.78 -16.97 -12.13
N VAL A 115 -2.16 -17.37 -10.93
CA VAL A 115 -2.47 -16.57 -9.75
C VAL A 115 -1.15 -16.00 -9.22
N ILE A 116 -1.04 -14.67 -9.08
CA ILE A 116 -0.02 -14.09 -8.19
C ILE A 116 -0.68 -14.02 -6.82
N SER A 117 -0.47 -15.06 -6.02
CA SER A 117 -1.15 -15.34 -4.76
C SER A 117 -0.94 -14.24 -3.72
N GLU A 118 -1.95 -14.00 -2.88
CA GLU A 118 -1.90 -13.09 -1.71
C GLU A 118 -0.67 -13.34 -0.82
N GLU A 119 -0.18 -14.57 -0.81
CA GLU A 119 1.06 -15.00 -0.16
C GLU A 119 2.31 -14.32 -0.74
N GLN A 120 2.42 -14.15 -2.07
CA GLN A 120 3.52 -13.42 -2.70
C GLN A 120 3.52 -11.93 -2.32
N GLN A 121 2.33 -11.34 -2.16
CA GLN A 121 2.22 -9.95 -1.68
C GLN A 121 2.66 -9.83 -0.21
N ASN A 122 2.25 -10.76 0.65
CA ASN A 122 2.67 -10.78 2.06
C ASN A 122 4.19 -10.98 2.18
N ILE A 123 4.77 -11.93 1.44
CA ILE A 123 6.22 -12.17 1.39
C ILE A 123 6.97 -10.93 0.89
N THR A 124 6.45 -10.25 -0.13
CA THR A 124 7.01 -9.01 -0.67
C THR A 124 6.96 -7.87 0.34
N LYS A 125 5.83 -7.67 1.02
CA LYS A 125 5.66 -6.66 2.08
C LYS A 125 6.61 -6.94 3.25
N LYS A 126 6.72 -8.19 3.70
CA LYS A 126 7.63 -8.61 4.78
C LYS A 126 9.10 -8.37 4.41
N ARG A 127 9.51 -8.75 3.20
CA ARG A 127 10.90 -8.53 2.72
C ARG A 127 11.20 -7.05 2.51
N THR A 128 10.24 -6.27 2.03
CA THR A 128 10.38 -4.82 1.87
C THR A 128 10.52 -4.12 3.22
N ASN A 129 9.69 -4.50 4.20
CA ASN A 129 9.78 -3.97 5.56
C ASN A 129 11.11 -4.34 6.23
N MET A 130 11.55 -5.60 6.07
CA MET A 130 12.86 -6.04 6.54
C MET A 130 14.01 -5.25 5.89
N LEU A 131 13.93 -4.99 4.57
CA LEU A 131 14.93 -4.21 3.86
C LEU A 131 14.95 -2.73 4.33
N PHE A 132 13.78 -2.15 4.58
CA PHE A 132 13.65 -0.82 5.13
C PHE A 132 14.26 -0.73 6.54
N TRP A 133 13.95 -1.69 7.40
CA TRP A 133 14.45 -1.74 8.77
C TRP A 133 15.98 -1.94 8.83
N MET A 134 16.51 -2.82 7.98
CA MET A 134 17.97 -2.98 7.84
C MET A 134 18.64 -1.66 7.44
N ARG A 135 18.09 -0.96 6.43
CA ARG A 135 18.59 0.35 5.99
C ARG A 135 18.52 1.40 7.10
N PHE A 136 17.45 1.41 7.89
CA PHE A 136 17.32 2.30 9.04
C PHE A 136 18.46 2.11 10.05
N CYS A 137 18.75 0.86 10.43
CA CYS A 137 19.85 0.55 11.35
C CYS A 137 21.22 0.93 10.75
N PHE A 138 21.47 0.57 9.49
CA PHE A 138 22.72 0.89 8.80
C PHE A 138 22.93 2.40 8.66
N ALA A 139 21.86 3.18 8.43
CA ALA A 139 21.95 4.63 8.30
C ALA A 139 22.35 5.28 9.63
N ILE A 140 21.74 4.85 10.75
CA ILE A 140 22.06 5.40 12.08
C ILE A 140 23.50 5.03 12.48
N ILE A 141 23.85 3.75 12.38
CA ILE A 141 25.20 3.27 12.73
C ILE A 141 26.25 3.90 11.82
N GLY A 142 25.99 3.95 10.51
CA GLY A 142 26.88 4.56 9.53
C GLY A 142 27.07 6.05 9.76
N GLY A 143 26.00 6.79 10.07
CA GLY A 143 26.06 8.22 10.36
C GLY A 143 26.86 8.52 11.63
N ALA A 144 26.71 7.70 12.67
CA ALA A 144 27.49 7.80 13.90
C ALA A 144 28.96 7.41 13.70
N ILE A 145 29.26 6.33 12.97
CA ILE A 145 30.65 5.91 12.71
C ILE A 145 31.38 6.93 11.83
N ALA A 146 30.68 7.54 10.88
CA ALA A 146 31.27 8.53 9.98
C ALA A 146 31.80 9.77 10.71
N THR A 147 31.23 10.16 11.86
CA THR A 147 31.80 11.26 12.64
C THR A 147 33.20 10.92 13.15
N PHE A 148 33.44 9.67 13.58
CA PHE A 148 34.72 9.23 14.12
C PHE A 148 35.74 8.89 13.03
N LEU A 149 35.33 8.21 11.95
CA LEU A 149 36.25 7.80 10.88
C LEU A 149 36.79 8.97 10.06
N PHE A 150 36.01 10.03 9.90
CA PHE A 150 36.39 11.18 9.09
C PHE A 150 36.78 12.40 9.94
N GLU A 151 36.89 12.25 11.27
CA GLU A 151 37.42 13.30 12.15
C GLU A 151 38.93 13.54 11.95
N GLU A 152 39.64 12.55 11.42
CA GLU A 152 41.09 12.58 11.25
C GLU A 152 41.54 13.19 9.91
N ILE A 153 40.67 13.29 8.91
CA ILE A 153 41.03 13.80 7.57
C ILE A 153 41.13 15.32 7.59
N ASP A 154 42.28 15.91 7.24
CA ASP A 154 42.42 17.37 7.19
C ASP A 154 41.57 18.00 6.07
N GLY A 155 40.81 19.06 6.39
CA GLY A 155 39.95 19.78 5.44
C GLY A 155 38.45 19.51 5.63
N ASP A 156 37.69 20.55 5.96
CA ASP A 156 36.24 20.48 6.18
C ASP A 156 35.47 20.01 4.94
N GLU A 157 35.90 20.42 3.75
CA GLU A 157 35.30 19.98 2.49
C GLU A 157 35.53 18.48 2.22
N GLU A 158 36.77 18.00 2.34
CA GLU A 158 37.13 16.60 2.07
C GLU A 158 36.43 15.63 3.03
N ARG A 159 36.23 16.03 4.30
CA ARG A 159 35.43 15.28 5.28
C ARG A 159 33.98 15.10 4.82
N ARG A 160 33.38 16.15 4.25
CA ARG A 160 31.98 16.14 3.80
C ARG A 160 31.83 15.27 2.55
N TRP A 161 32.70 15.43 1.56
CA TRP A 161 32.68 14.59 0.36
C TRP A 161 33.00 13.12 0.67
N SER A 162 33.94 12.85 1.58
CA SER A 162 34.26 11.49 2.02
C SER A 162 33.09 10.82 2.73
N SER A 163 32.39 11.55 3.60
CA SER A 163 31.15 11.08 4.25
C SER A 163 30.05 10.77 3.23
N ILE A 164 29.87 11.62 2.21
CA ILE A 164 28.90 11.39 1.13
C ILE A 164 29.26 10.14 0.31
N ILE A 165 30.53 9.96 -0.04
CA ILE A 165 31.00 8.76 -0.75
C ILE A 165 30.79 7.51 0.11
N PHE A 166 31.12 7.58 1.39
CA PHE A 166 30.90 6.49 2.34
C PHE A 166 29.42 6.10 2.48
N MET A 167 28.52 7.10 2.55
CA MET A 167 27.07 6.88 2.53
C MET A 167 26.64 6.10 1.28
N ILE A 168 27.13 6.48 0.10
CA ILE A 168 26.80 5.81 -1.17
C ILE A 168 27.31 4.37 -1.15
N VAL A 169 28.54 4.13 -0.69
CA VAL A 169 29.11 2.78 -0.59
C VAL A 169 28.28 1.90 0.35
N LEU A 170 27.92 2.40 1.54
CA LEU A 170 27.04 1.68 2.47
C LEU A 170 25.69 1.35 1.83
N PHE A 171 25.10 2.29 1.10
CA PHE A 171 23.83 2.07 0.40
C PHE A 171 23.94 0.96 -0.66
N ILE A 172 25.03 0.94 -1.44
CA ILE A 172 25.28 -0.11 -2.44
C ILE A 172 25.44 -1.48 -1.77
N ILE A 173 26.14 -1.57 -0.63
CA ILE A 173 26.25 -2.81 0.15
C ILE A 173 24.87 -3.31 0.58
N THR A 174 23.98 -2.43 1.07
CA THR A 174 22.60 -2.83 1.40
C THR A 174 21.84 -3.33 0.17
N CYS A 175 22.10 -2.78 -1.02
CA CYS A 175 21.50 -3.23 -2.28
C CYS A 175 22.00 -4.63 -2.69
N PHE A 176 23.29 -4.95 -2.46
CA PHE A 176 23.83 -6.30 -2.69
C PHE A 176 23.19 -7.33 -1.75
N ILE A 177 22.99 -6.99 -0.47
CA ILE A 177 22.29 -7.85 0.50
C ILE A 177 20.84 -8.09 0.05
N ALA A 178 20.14 -7.05 -0.40
CA ALA A 178 18.80 -7.15 -0.96
C ALA A 178 18.74 -8.08 -2.19
N LYS A 179 19.79 -8.04 -3.03
CA LYS A 179 19.94 -8.90 -4.20
C LYS A 179 20.25 -10.36 -3.83
N GLY A 180 20.96 -10.57 -2.73
CA GLY A 180 21.24 -11.89 -2.15
C GLY A 180 20.00 -12.61 -1.62
N MET A 181 18.96 -11.87 -1.21
CA MET A 181 17.69 -12.44 -0.72
C MET A 181 16.82 -13.14 -1.80
N LYS A 182 17.34 -13.32 -3.03
CA LYS A 182 16.77 -14.11 -4.15
C LYS A 182 15.24 -14.00 -4.26
N ILE A 183 14.77 -12.76 -4.27
CA ILE A 183 13.35 -12.42 -4.21
C ILE A 183 12.85 -12.35 -5.66
N ASN A 184 11.88 -13.20 -6.02
CA ASN A 184 11.24 -13.19 -7.34
C ASN A 184 10.32 -11.99 -7.49
N PHE A 185 10.88 -10.79 -7.46
CA PHE A 185 10.11 -9.60 -7.74
C PHE A 185 9.83 -9.50 -9.24
N PRO A 186 8.58 -9.17 -9.62
CA PRO A 186 8.27 -8.82 -10.99
C PRO A 186 9.21 -7.70 -11.45
N LYS A 187 9.68 -7.78 -12.70
CA LYS A 187 10.76 -6.93 -13.22
C LYS A 187 10.44 -5.41 -13.10
N SER A 188 9.16 -5.05 -13.02
CA SER A 188 8.64 -3.69 -12.85
C SER A 188 8.97 -3.05 -11.49
N ASP A 189 8.96 -3.84 -10.41
CA ASP A 189 8.96 -3.29 -9.04
C ASP A 189 10.36 -3.22 -8.42
N ARG A 190 11.32 -3.90 -9.04
CA ARG A 190 12.74 -3.87 -8.60
C ARG A 190 13.34 -2.48 -8.62
N LYS A 191 12.99 -1.65 -9.61
CA LYS A 191 13.50 -0.27 -9.70
C LYS A 191 12.82 0.59 -8.63
N LYS A 192 11.50 0.45 -8.47
CA LYS A 192 10.69 1.19 -7.49
C LYS A 192 11.18 0.96 -6.05
N LEU A 193 11.52 -0.27 -5.68
CA LEU A 193 12.03 -0.60 -4.35
C LEU A 193 13.36 0.11 -3.99
N VAL A 194 14.22 0.31 -4.98
CA VAL A 194 15.50 1.01 -4.78
C VAL A 194 15.27 2.50 -4.66
N THR A 195 14.46 3.10 -5.55
CA THR A 195 14.25 4.54 -5.57
C THR A 195 13.44 5.04 -4.38
N THR A 196 12.39 4.31 -3.97
CA THR A 196 11.56 4.68 -2.81
C THR A 196 12.35 4.61 -1.50
N GLY A 197 13.26 3.65 -1.36
CA GLY A 197 14.09 3.52 -0.16
C GLY A 197 15.32 4.43 -0.12
N MET A 198 15.72 5.02 -1.25
CA MET A 198 16.95 5.81 -1.37
C MET A 198 16.83 7.13 -0.61
N GLY A 199 15.75 7.89 -0.82
CA GLY A 199 15.55 9.19 -0.17
C GLY A 199 15.51 9.07 1.36
N SER A 200 14.80 8.08 1.89
CA SER A 200 14.69 7.85 3.33
C SER A 200 16.04 7.46 3.96
N PHE A 201 16.83 6.59 3.31
CA PHE A 201 18.16 6.22 3.79
C PHE A 201 19.12 7.42 3.84
N ILE A 202 19.16 8.21 2.76
CA ILE A 202 20.01 9.40 2.67
C ILE A 202 19.64 10.40 3.76
N PHE A 203 18.35 10.68 3.91
CA PHE A 203 17.85 11.60 4.92
C PHE A 203 18.22 11.16 6.34
N LEU A 204 17.99 9.88 6.68
CA LEU A 204 18.30 9.36 8.02
C LEU A 204 19.80 9.34 8.32
N TYR A 205 20.63 9.00 7.33
CA TYR A 205 22.08 9.02 7.48
C TYR A 205 22.58 10.44 7.76
N LEU A 206 22.14 11.42 6.97
CA LEU A 206 22.53 12.83 7.16
C LEU A 206 22.01 13.37 8.49
N PHE A 207 20.77 13.04 8.85
CA PHE A 207 20.20 13.39 10.15
C PHE A 207 21.05 12.82 11.29
N ALA A 208 21.35 11.52 11.27
CA ALA A 208 22.18 10.88 12.30
C ALA A 208 23.58 11.49 12.36
N TRP A 209 24.23 11.74 11.21
CA TRP A 209 25.55 12.35 11.13
C TRP A 209 25.58 13.76 11.73
N ILE A 210 24.63 14.62 11.35
CA ILE A 210 24.51 15.99 11.90
C ILE A 210 24.18 15.94 13.39
N MET A 211 23.26 15.07 13.81
CA MET A 211 22.90 14.90 15.22
C MET A 211 24.10 14.47 16.04
N THR A 212 24.82 13.41 15.63
CA THR A 212 26.01 12.93 16.34
C THR A 212 27.10 14.00 16.37
N TYR A 213 27.36 14.69 15.25
CA TYR A 213 28.32 15.79 15.20
C TYR A 213 27.93 16.91 16.17
N THR A 214 26.66 17.28 16.22
CA THR A 214 26.16 18.30 17.13
C THR A 214 26.30 17.86 18.58
N LEU A 215 25.93 16.62 18.91
CA LEU A 215 26.08 16.07 20.27
C LEU A 215 27.54 16.01 20.74
N LEU A 216 28.48 15.68 19.85
CA LEU A 216 29.91 15.61 20.20
C LEU A 216 30.54 17.00 20.35
N ASN A 217 30.06 17.99 19.60
CA ASN A 217 30.56 19.37 19.63
C ASN A 217 29.75 20.29 20.56
N LEU A 218 28.80 19.75 21.33
CA LEU A 218 28.03 20.52 22.28
C LEU A 218 28.95 21.03 23.41
N PRO A 219 28.89 22.32 23.80
CA PRO A 219 29.60 22.81 24.96
C PRO A 219 29.10 22.07 26.20
N ARG A 220 29.98 21.28 26.83
CA ARG A 220 29.64 20.42 27.98
C ARG A 220 29.33 21.21 29.26
N ASP A 221 29.56 22.51 29.26
CA ASP A 221 29.48 23.37 30.43
C ASP A 221 28.03 23.65 30.88
N ASP A 222 27.04 23.47 29.99
CA ASP A 222 25.62 23.69 30.28
C ASP A 222 24.87 22.42 30.78
N PHE A 223 25.53 21.26 30.80
CA PHE A 223 24.96 19.99 31.25
C PHE A 223 25.17 19.75 32.76
N SER A 224 25.15 20.81 33.56
CA SER A 224 25.00 20.68 35.01
C SER A 224 23.57 20.24 35.31
N LEU A 225 23.32 18.93 35.31
CA LEU A 225 22.14 18.37 35.95
C LEU A 225 22.17 18.80 37.43
N PRO A 226 21.14 19.50 37.94
CA PRO A 226 21.04 19.74 39.37
C PRO A 226 20.70 18.40 40.02
N PHE A 227 21.71 17.58 40.28
CA PHE A 227 21.58 16.48 41.20
C PHE A 227 21.47 17.09 42.61
N THR A 228 20.23 17.34 43.02
CA THR A 228 19.78 17.36 44.43
C THR A 228 18.72 16.30 44.59
#